data_AF-A0A6M5UCU2-F1
#
_entry.id   AF-A0A6M5UCU2-F1
#
_cell.length_a   1.000
_cell.length_b   1.000
_cell.length_c   1.000
_cell.angle_alpha   90.00
_cell.angle_beta   90.00
_cell.angle_gamma   90.00
#
_symmetry.space_group_name_H-M   'P 1'
#
loop_
_entity.id
_entity.type
_entity.pdbx_description
1 polymer ?
#
loop_
_entity_poly.entity_id
_entity_poly.type
_entity_poly.pdbx_seq_one_letter_code
_entity_poly.pdbx_strand_id
1 'polypeptide(L)'
;MTGPTPTADPRAAHDATPPGTAALLLRPLGYLAIGLVWTAIGLFVVGLYLALATYGLFEPPEDQELWSELAAAPGDVAGRLAVVAPIAVVLTGPVAWYLSCAIWPLAALSFVYAGRALRPSYRGDRLSFTSHVAPGTTLGPPVPGPVAMSLQPQRRSRLTDTLMRFYACGWNPDFREFWPAVPAGIAWALASTGASTALPSGWRLGLAVAAVPFALWSVVALRRAWTWRFHRERARLAARRRLERHGDRYRMDPRVVRTRPQSSEHRAGVEAERAASRVAQDRLTSLTSDEIGERREAVLRARERRRAEGGAHGGRRAGGDDGERGRAGETAP
;
A
#
# COMPACT_ATOMS: atom_id res chain seq x y z
N MET A 1 18.89 -28.84 29.14
CA MET A 1 18.14 -27.72 28.53
C MET A 1 17.09 -28.31 27.59
N THR A 2 15.95 -28.71 28.13
CA THR A 2 14.78 -29.12 27.35
C THR A 2 13.92 -27.88 27.17
N GLY A 3 14.05 -27.22 26.02
CA GLY A 3 13.16 -26.11 25.66
C GLY A 3 11.70 -26.57 25.68
N PRO A 4 10.74 -25.67 25.93
CA PRO A 4 9.32 -26.02 25.87
C PRO A 4 9.03 -26.59 24.48
N THR A 5 8.51 -27.82 24.47
CA THR A 5 7.99 -28.48 23.27
C THR A 5 7.01 -27.51 22.61
N PRO A 6 7.16 -27.17 21.31
CA PRO A 6 6.21 -26.29 20.65
C PRO A 6 4.83 -26.93 20.76
N THR A 7 3.94 -26.30 21.52
CA THR A 7 2.56 -26.72 21.68
C THR A 7 1.94 -26.73 20.30
N ALA A 8 1.57 -27.91 19.80
CA ALA A 8 0.89 -28.05 18.52
C ALA A 8 -0.37 -27.19 18.56
N ASP A 9 -0.47 -26.21 17.65
CA ASP A 9 -1.62 -25.33 17.58
C ASP A 9 -2.88 -26.20 17.37
N PRO A 10 -3.86 -26.20 18.30
CA PRO A 10 -5.07 -27.00 18.19
C PRO A 10 -5.88 -26.66 16.91
N ARG A 11 -5.63 -25.49 16.29
CA ARG A 11 -6.23 -25.12 15.00
C ARG A 11 -5.63 -25.91 13.82
N ALA A 12 -4.36 -26.31 13.89
CA ALA A 12 -3.75 -27.17 12.89
C ALA A 12 -4.34 -28.61 12.90
N ALA A 13 -4.96 -29.01 14.02
CA ALA A 13 -5.65 -30.29 14.15
C ALA A 13 -7.07 -30.29 13.56
N HIS A 14 -7.73 -29.12 13.44
CA HIS A 14 -9.07 -29.01 12.83
C HIS A 14 -9.05 -29.13 11.29
N ASP A 15 -7.89 -28.86 10.66
CA ASP A 15 -7.63 -29.07 9.23
C ASP A 15 -7.26 -30.54 8.87
N ALA A 16 -7.39 -31.47 9.82
CA ALA A 16 -6.97 -32.87 9.66
C ALA A 16 -8.08 -33.80 9.15
N THR A 17 -9.34 -33.37 9.13
CA THR A 17 -10.43 -34.18 8.54
C THR A 17 -10.24 -34.26 7.03
N PRO A 18 -10.06 -35.46 6.46
CA PRO A 18 -9.93 -35.61 5.02
C PRO A 18 -11.22 -35.10 4.34
N PRO A 19 -11.11 -34.30 3.27
CA PRO A 19 -12.28 -33.78 2.58
C PRO A 19 -13.13 -34.93 2.05
N GLY A 20 -14.45 -34.84 2.21
CA GLY A 20 -15.38 -35.84 1.70
C GLY A 20 -15.33 -35.96 0.18
N THR A 21 -15.70 -37.13 -0.35
CA THR A 21 -15.62 -37.46 -1.79
C THR A 21 -16.35 -36.45 -2.67
N ALA A 22 -17.51 -35.96 -2.24
CA ALA A 22 -18.27 -34.93 -2.96
C ALA A 22 -17.49 -33.60 -3.08
N ALA A 23 -16.81 -33.19 -2.01
CA ALA A 23 -16.00 -31.97 -2.01
C ALA A 23 -14.78 -32.09 -2.96
N LEU A 24 -14.20 -33.29 -3.07
CA LEU A 24 -13.12 -33.56 -4.03
C LEU A 24 -13.62 -33.54 -5.48
N LEU A 25 -14.82 -34.06 -5.76
CA LEU A 25 -15.42 -34.06 -7.09
C LEU A 25 -15.87 -32.68 -7.55
N LEU A 26 -16.41 -31.85 -6.65
CA LEU A 26 -16.85 -30.48 -6.93
C LEU A 26 -15.71 -29.46 -6.89
N ARG A 27 -14.52 -29.86 -6.45
CA ARG A 27 -13.32 -29.03 -6.37
C ARG A 27 -13.00 -28.21 -7.64
N PRO A 28 -12.95 -28.79 -8.86
CA PRO A 28 -12.67 -28.02 -10.06
C PRO A 28 -13.74 -26.95 -10.32
N LEU A 29 -15.02 -27.27 -10.06
CA LEU A 29 -16.13 -26.33 -10.23
C LEU A 29 -16.06 -25.19 -9.20
N GLY A 30 -15.78 -25.50 -7.94
CA GLY A 30 -15.62 -24.49 -6.89
C GLY A 30 -14.50 -23.50 -7.21
N TYR A 31 -13.33 -23.98 -7.65
CA TYR A 31 -12.24 -23.09 -8.07
C TYR A 31 -12.56 -22.31 -9.35
N LEU A 32 -13.24 -22.91 -10.31
CA LEU A 32 -13.65 -22.23 -11.52
C LEU A 32 -14.64 -21.10 -11.21
N ALA A 33 -15.64 -21.36 -10.36
CA ALA A 33 -16.59 -20.34 -9.91
C ALA A 33 -15.88 -19.17 -9.20
N ILE A 34 -14.98 -19.47 -8.25
CA ILE A 34 -14.19 -18.44 -7.56
C ILE A 34 -13.32 -17.65 -8.56
N GLY A 35 -12.67 -18.34 -9.51
CA GLY A 35 -11.87 -17.71 -10.54
C GLY A 35 -12.67 -16.77 -11.44
N LEU A 36 -13.87 -17.18 -11.84
CA LEU A 36 -14.79 -16.36 -12.62
C LEU A 36 -15.25 -15.12 -11.85
N VAL A 37 -15.61 -15.27 -10.56
CA VAL A 37 -15.99 -14.13 -9.72
C VAL A 37 -14.86 -13.11 -9.61
N TRP A 38 -13.64 -13.56 -9.30
CA TRP A 38 -12.49 -12.64 -9.23
C TRP A 38 -12.15 -12.01 -10.57
N THR A 39 -12.32 -12.75 -11.67
CA THR A 39 -12.14 -12.21 -13.03
C THR A 39 -13.19 -11.14 -13.33
N ALA A 40 -14.45 -11.38 -12.99
CA ALA A 40 -15.52 -10.40 -13.16
C ALA A 40 -15.26 -9.13 -12.34
N ILE A 41 -14.83 -9.27 -11.08
CA ILE A 41 -14.42 -8.12 -10.24
C ILE A 41 -13.24 -7.38 -10.89
N GLY A 42 -12.23 -8.11 -11.37
CA GLY A 42 -11.07 -7.51 -12.05
C GLY A 42 -11.46 -6.75 -13.32
N LEU A 43 -12.31 -7.33 -14.16
CA LEU A 43 -12.85 -6.71 -15.36
C LEU A 43 -13.72 -5.50 -15.04
N PHE A 44 -14.53 -5.56 -13.98
CA PHE A 44 -15.33 -4.43 -13.50
C PHE A 44 -14.43 -3.27 -13.07
N VAL A 45 -13.37 -3.54 -12.29
CA VAL A 45 -12.39 -2.52 -11.89
C VAL A 45 -11.68 -1.92 -13.10
N VAL A 46 -11.21 -2.76 -14.04
CA VAL A 46 -10.61 -2.27 -15.29
C VAL A 46 -11.61 -1.42 -16.08
N GLY A 47 -12.86 -1.87 -16.17
CA GLY A 47 -13.96 -1.15 -16.79
C GLY A 47 -14.19 0.21 -16.16
N LEU A 48 -14.17 0.31 -14.82
CA LEU A 48 -14.31 1.58 -14.10
C LEU A 48 -13.17 2.56 -14.44
N TYR A 49 -11.94 2.06 -14.57
CA TYR A 49 -10.80 2.89 -14.96
C TYR A 49 -10.86 3.34 -16.42
N LEU A 50 -11.37 2.48 -17.31
CA LEU A 50 -11.55 2.79 -18.73
C LEU A 50 -12.78 3.67 -18.98
N ALA A 51 -13.81 3.59 -18.13
CA ALA A 51 -15.07 4.31 -18.27
C ALA A 51 -14.86 5.82 -18.42
N LEU A 52 -13.89 6.38 -17.68
CA LEU A 52 -13.56 7.80 -17.77
C LEU A 52 -12.98 8.20 -19.13
N ALA A 53 -12.10 7.36 -19.69
CA ALA A 53 -11.52 7.60 -21.00
C ALA A 53 -12.55 7.37 -22.12
N THR A 54 -13.41 6.34 -21.98
CA THR A 54 -14.48 6.07 -22.94
C THR A 54 -15.53 7.18 -22.93
N TYR A 55 -15.89 7.71 -21.75
CA TYR A 55 -16.78 8.86 -21.62
C TYR A 55 -16.24 10.05 -22.42
N GLY A 56 -14.96 10.39 -22.26
CA GLY A 56 -14.32 11.46 -23.04
C GLY A 56 -14.27 11.21 -24.56
N LEU A 57 -14.23 9.93 -24.99
CA LEU A 57 -14.16 9.57 -26.41
C LEU A 57 -15.52 9.55 -27.11
N PHE A 58 -16.56 9.09 -26.43
CA PHE A 58 -17.84 8.77 -27.04
C PHE A 58 -18.93 9.82 -26.76
N GLU A 59 -18.84 10.54 -25.64
CA GLU A 59 -19.86 11.53 -25.33
C GLU A 59 -19.66 12.83 -26.12
N PRO A 60 -20.75 13.52 -26.47
CA PRO A 60 -20.69 14.85 -27.06
C PRO A 60 -19.85 15.82 -26.20
N PRO A 61 -19.13 16.77 -26.81
CA PRO A 61 -18.41 17.81 -26.07
C PRO A 61 -19.31 18.65 -25.14
N GLU A 62 -20.59 18.78 -25.50
CA GLU A 62 -21.60 19.55 -24.76
C GLU A 62 -21.89 18.94 -23.39
N ASP A 63 -21.85 17.61 -23.29
CA ASP A 63 -22.06 16.88 -22.03
C ASP A 63 -20.79 16.84 -21.16
N GLN A 64 -19.66 17.31 -21.69
CA GLN A 64 -18.34 17.31 -21.05
C GLN A 64 -18.02 18.65 -20.38
N GLU A 65 -18.94 19.20 -19.59
CA GLU A 65 -18.85 20.54 -18.96
C GLU A 65 -17.49 20.84 -18.31
N LEU A 66 -16.92 19.87 -17.58
CA LEU A 66 -15.61 20.04 -16.92
C LEU A 66 -14.48 20.35 -17.92
N TRP A 67 -14.50 19.73 -19.10
CA TRP A 67 -13.44 19.83 -20.11
C TRP A 67 -13.67 21.03 -21.03
N SER A 68 -14.93 21.35 -21.34
CA SER A 68 -15.28 22.52 -22.13
C SER A 68 -15.00 23.83 -21.36
N GLU A 69 -15.30 23.88 -20.05
CA GLU A 69 -14.92 25.00 -19.18
C GLU A 69 -13.38 25.17 -19.11
N LEU A 70 -12.62 24.06 -19.04
CA LEU A 70 -11.16 24.10 -19.02
C LEU A 70 -10.57 24.70 -20.30
N ALA A 71 -11.18 24.40 -21.45
CA ALA A 71 -10.77 24.96 -22.73
C ALA A 71 -11.12 26.45 -22.87
N ALA A 72 -12.28 26.87 -22.35
CA ALA A 72 -12.77 28.24 -22.47
C ALA A 72 -12.15 29.22 -21.45
N ALA A 73 -11.97 28.78 -20.20
CA ALA A 73 -11.48 29.60 -19.09
C ALA A 73 -10.51 28.79 -18.21
N PRO A 74 -9.26 28.59 -18.66
CA PRO A 74 -8.33 27.69 -17.98
C PRO A 74 -7.99 28.13 -16.55
N GLY A 75 -8.09 29.42 -16.22
CA GLY A 75 -7.77 29.94 -14.89
C GLY A 75 -8.72 29.46 -13.77
N ASP A 76 -10.03 29.49 -14.01
CA ASP A 76 -11.05 29.21 -12.99
C ASP A 76 -11.21 27.71 -12.74
N VAL A 77 -11.07 26.90 -13.78
CA VAL A 77 -11.09 25.44 -13.68
C VAL A 77 -9.76 24.89 -13.15
N ALA A 78 -8.63 25.54 -13.47
CA ALA A 78 -7.33 25.16 -12.93
C ALA A 78 -7.29 25.24 -11.40
N GLY A 79 -7.98 26.20 -10.77
CA GLY A 79 -8.08 26.27 -9.30
C GLY A 79 -8.76 25.04 -8.68
N ARG A 80 -9.89 24.59 -9.26
CA ARG A 80 -10.61 23.39 -8.80
C ARG A 80 -9.82 22.10 -9.08
N LEU A 81 -9.26 21.98 -10.28
CA LEU A 81 -8.43 20.83 -10.67
C LEU A 81 -7.12 20.77 -9.88
N ALA A 82 -6.51 21.91 -9.52
CA ALA A 82 -5.29 21.93 -8.72
C ALA A 82 -5.48 21.31 -7.32
N VAL A 83 -6.70 21.27 -6.80
CA VAL A 83 -7.00 20.63 -5.51
C VAL A 83 -7.32 19.15 -5.70
N VAL A 84 -8.19 18.80 -6.65
CA VAL A 84 -8.70 17.43 -6.81
C VAL A 84 -7.74 16.54 -7.59
N ALA A 85 -7.11 17.06 -8.66
CA ALA A 85 -6.28 16.26 -9.56
C ALA A 85 -5.05 15.67 -8.87
N PRO A 86 -4.29 16.39 -8.00
CA PRO A 86 -3.16 15.78 -7.31
C PRO A 86 -3.58 14.64 -6.39
N ILE A 87 -4.70 14.78 -5.68
CA ILE A 87 -5.24 13.75 -4.79
C ILE A 87 -5.65 12.52 -5.62
N ALA A 88 -6.41 12.74 -6.69
CA ALA A 88 -6.83 11.68 -7.60
C ALA A 88 -5.60 10.97 -8.19
N VAL A 89 -4.65 11.69 -8.77
CA VAL A 89 -3.43 11.13 -9.37
C VAL A 89 -2.61 10.33 -8.37
N VAL A 90 -2.38 10.87 -7.17
CA VAL A 90 -1.57 10.23 -6.11
C VAL A 90 -2.24 8.96 -5.61
N LEU A 91 -3.57 8.85 -5.65
CA LEU A 91 -4.29 7.66 -5.20
C LEU A 91 -4.53 6.66 -6.32
N THR A 92 -4.95 7.10 -7.50
CA THR A 92 -5.38 6.24 -8.61
C THR A 92 -4.30 5.27 -9.05
N GLY A 93 -3.05 5.72 -9.19
CA GLY A 93 -1.93 4.84 -9.56
C GLY A 93 -1.67 3.73 -8.52
N PRO A 94 -1.37 4.08 -7.26
CA PRO A 94 -1.18 3.10 -6.19
C PRO A 94 -2.39 2.20 -5.95
N VAL A 95 -3.61 2.74 -5.96
CA VAL A 95 -4.85 1.94 -5.81
C VAL A 95 -4.96 0.93 -6.93
N ALA A 96 -4.78 1.33 -8.19
CA ALA A 96 -4.79 0.42 -9.33
C ALA A 96 -3.75 -0.69 -9.18
N TRP A 97 -2.53 -0.36 -8.75
CA TRP A 97 -1.46 -1.33 -8.52
C TRP A 97 -1.84 -2.37 -7.46
N TYR A 98 -2.22 -1.93 -6.25
CA TYR A 98 -2.53 -2.83 -5.14
C TYR A 98 -3.77 -3.66 -5.41
N LEU A 99 -4.81 -3.05 -5.97
CA LEU A 99 -6.05 -3.74 -6.31
C LEU A 99 -5.82 -4.79 -7.41
N SER A 100 -5.02 -4.46 -8.43
CA SER A 100 -4.61 -5.42 -9.46
C SER A 100 -3.79 -6.57 -8.86
N CYS A 101 -2.88 -6.27 -7.95
CA CYS A 101 -2.08 -7.27 -7.23
C CYS A 101 -2.91 -8.14 -6.28
N ALA A 102 -4.05 -7.67 -5.79
CA ALA A 102 -4.96 -8.48 -4.98
C ALA A 102 -5.85 -9.39 -5.87
N ILE A 103 -6.48 -8.82 -6.89
CA ILE A 103 -7.51 -9.49 -7.70
C ILE A 103 -6.91 -10.50 -8.67
N TRP A 104 -5.97 -10.07 -9.52
CA TRP A 104 -5.49 -10.90 -10.64
C TRP A 104 -4.78 -12.17 -10.18
N PRO A 105 -3.94 -12.15 -9.13
CA PRO A 105 -3.35 -13.38 -8.61
C PRO A 105 -4.38 -14.34 -8.03
N LEU A 106 -5.45 -13.85 -7.39
CA LEU A 106 -6.53 -14.72 -6.90
C LEU A 106 -7.28 -15.40 -8.04
N ALA A 107 -7.64 -14.64 -9.08
CA ALA A 107 -8.25 -15.19 -10.29
C ALA A 107 -7.34 -16.25 -10.93
N ALA A 108 -6.06 -15.90 -11.17
CA ALA A 108 -5.09 -16.80 -11.78
C ALA A 108 -4.82 -18.06 -10.94
N LEU A 109 -4.67 -17.92 -9.62
CA LEU A 109 -4.50 -19.07 -8.71
C LEU A 109 -5.73 -19.98 -8.74
N SER A 110 -6.93 -19.41 -8.77
CA SER A 110 -8.19 -20.18 -8.87
C SER A 110 -8.21 -21.03 -10.16
N PHE A 111 -7.86 -20.45 -11.31
CA PHE A 111 -7.77 -21.22 -12.56
C PHE A 111 -6.65 -22.27 -12.54
N VAL A 112 -5.51 -21.97 -11.92
CA VAL A 112 -4.43 -22.95 -11.73
C VAL A 112 -4.91 -24.14 -10.90
N TYR A 113 -5.67 -23.91 -9.83
CA TYR A 113 -6.22 -25.01 -9.02
C TYR A 113 -7.34 -25.76 -9.71
N ALA A 114 -8.20 -25.08 -10.47
CA ALA A 114 -9.20 -25.74 -11.32
C ALA A 114 -8.52 -26.69 -12.31
N GLY A 115 -7.49 -26.22 -13.03
CA GLY A 115 -6.72 -27.03 -13.97
C GLY A 115 -5.94 -28.17 -13.30
N ARG A 116 -5.42 -27.98 -12.08
CA ARG A 116 -4.77 -29.04 -11.30
C ARG A 116 -5.77 -30.09 -10.80
N ALA A 117 -6.96 -29.68 -10.37
CA ALA A 117 -7.99 -30.59 -9.87
C ALA A 117 -8.48 -31.58 -10.96
N LEU A 118 -8.41 -31.19 -12.23
CA LEU A 118 -8.72 -32.07 -13.37
C LEU A 118 -7.64 -33.12 -13.66
N ARG A 119 -6.42 -32.94 -13.15
CA ARG A 119 -5.29 -33.85 -13.42
C ARG A 119 -5.29 -35.02 -12.43
N PRO A 120 -5.23 -36.28 -12.89
CA PRO A 120 -5.23 -37.46 -12.02
C PRO A 120 -4.14 -37.45 -10.95
N SER A 121 -2.96 -36.91 -11.26
CA SER A 121 -1.80 -36.84 -10.36
C SER A 121 -2.01 -35.94 -9.13
N TYR A 122 -3.09 -35.16 -9.08
CA TYR A 122 -3.41 -34.22 -8.00
C TYR A 122 -4.72 -34.57 -7.25
N ARG A 123 -5.35 -35.72 -7.56
CA ARG A 123 -6.63 -36.12 -6.94
C ARG A 123 -6.58 -36.29 -5.41
N GLY A 124 -5.40 -36.63 -4.88
CA GLY A 124 -5.18 -36.78 -3.43
C GLY A 124 -4.70 -35.51 -2.72
N ASP A 125 -4.44 -34.41 -3.43
CA ASP A 125 -4.01 -33.16 -2.80
C ASP A 125 -5.18 -32.60 -1.97
N ARG A 126 -4.93 -32.09 -0.76
CA ARG A 126 -5.96 -31.48 0.09
C ARG A 126 -6.55 -30.22 -0.57
N LEU A 127 -7.68 -29.71 -0.08
CA LEU A 127 -8.18 -28.39 -0.52
C LEU A 127 -7.22 -27.27 -0.12
N SER A 128 -7.11 -26.23 -0.95
CA SER A 128 -6.34 -25.02 -0.60
C SER A 128 -6.86 -24.45 0.73
N PHE A 129 -5.95 -24.24 1.69
CA PHE A 129 -6.31 -23.73 3.00
C PHE A 129 -6.25 -22.21 3.03
N THR A 130 -6.88 -21.64 4.06
CA THR A 130 -6.85 -20.22 4.36
C THR A 130 -5.89 -20.00 5.51
N SER A 131 -4.79 -19.28 5.26
CA SER A 131 -3.85 -18.90 6.33
C SER A 131 -4.20 -17.52 6.86
N HIS A 132 -4.00 -17.27 8.15
CA HIS A 132 -4.30 -15.99 8.76
C HIS A 132 -3.02 -15.15 8.93
N VAL A 133 -2.98 -13.91 8.43
CA VAL A 133 -1.84 -12.99 8.59
C VAL A 133 -2.03 -12.14 9.83
N ALA A 134 -0.98 -11.91 10.62
CA ALA A 134 -1.05 -11.17 11.87
C ALA A 134 -1.80 -9.82 11.77
N PRO A 135 -2.53 -9.41 12.83
CA PRO A 135 -3.26 -8.14 12.85
C PRO A 135 -2.38 -6.95 12.47
N GLY A 136 -2.94 -5.99 11.73
CA GLY A 136 -2.25 -4.75 11.34
C GLY A 136 -1.26 -4.88 10.18
N THR A 137 -1.18 -6.03 9.52
CA THR A 137 -0.27 -6.25 8.37
C THR A 137 -0.94 -6.08 7.00
N THR A 138 -2.23 -5.70 6.96
CA THR A 138 -3.05 -5.63 5.75
C THR A 138 -3.83 -4.32 5.58
N LEU A 139 -4.27 -4.02 4.34
CA LEU A 139 -5.14 -2.87 4.02
C LEU A 139 -6.56 -3.01 4.60
N GLY A 140 -7.08 -1.91 5.19
CA GLY A 140 -8.43 -1.78 5.74
C GLY A 140 -8.46 -1.02 7.07
N PRO A 141 -9.63 -0.73 7.66
CA PRO A 141 -9.73 -0.39 9.08
C PRO A 141 -8.92 -1.41 9.89
N PRO A 142 -8.26 -1.03 11.00
CA PRO A 142 -7.49 -1.95 11.81
C PRO A 142 -8.38 -3.15 12.15
N VAL A 143 -8.12 -4.27 11.48
CA VAL A 143 -8.90 -5.49 11.69
C VAL A 143 -8.42 -6.03 13.03
N PRO A 144 -9.30 -6.17 14.04
CA PRO A 144 -8.88 -6.63 15.37
C PRO A 144 -8.35 -8.08 15.38
N GLY A 145 -8.42 -8.77 14.23
CA GLY A 145 -7.96 -10.13 14.04
C GLY A 145 -7.15 -10.33 12.76
N PRO A 146 -6.56 -11.52 12.58
CA PRO A 146 -5.67 -11.79 11.47
C PRO A 146 -6.45 -11.97 10.15
N VAL A 147 -5.90 -11.49 9.03
CA VAL A 147 -6.58 -11.52 7.73
C VAL A 147 -6.42 -12.87 7.04
N ALA A 148 -7.56 -13.43 6.62
CA ALA A 148 -7.66 -14.69 5.90
C ALA A 148 -7.09 -14.56 4.47
N MET A 149 -5.86 -15.04 4.27
CA MET A 149 -5.30 -15.30 2.94
C MET A 149 -5.81 -16.65 2.42
N SER A 150 -6.77 -16.60 1.51
CA SER A 150 -7.32 -17.78 0.85
C SER A 150 -6.40 -18.29 -0.28
N LEU A 151 -6.66 -19.52 -0.74
CA LEU A 151 -6.02 -20.10 -1.94
C LEU A 151 -4.50 -20.35 -1.83
N GLN A 152 -3.99 -20.66 -0.63
CA GLN A 152 -2.57 -20.97 -0.43
C GLN A 152 -2.15 -22.25 -1.18
N PRO A 153 -1.01 -22.23 -1.92
CA PRO A 153 -0.56 -23.37 -2.72
C PRO A 153 0.01 -24.48 -1.86
N GLN A 154 -0.50 -25.71 -2.06
CA GLN A 154 0.04 -26.91 -1.44
C GLN A 154 1.34 -27.37 -2.08
N ARG A 155 1.42 -27.26 -3.42
CA ARG A 155 2.63 -27.55 -4.19
C ARG A 155 3.21 -26.27 -4.73
N ARG A 156 4.46 -26.00 -4.36
CA ARG A 156 5.25 -24.89 -4.88
C ARG A 156 5.59 -25.13 -6.35
N SER A 157 5.52 -24.06 -7.12
CA SER A 157 5.88 -24.01 -8.53
C SER A 157 6.28 -22.59 -8.86
N ARG A 158 7.10 -22.38 -9.89
CA ARG A 158 7.54 -21.02 -10.26
C ARG A 158 6.36 -20.07 -10.52
N LEU A 159 5.28 -20.58 -11.11
CA LEU A 159 4.06 -19.83 -11.36
C LEU A 159 3.34 -19.46 -10.06
N THR A 160 3.01 -20.44 -9.21
CA THR A 160 2.31 -20.18 -7.93
C THR A 160 3.14 -19.27 -7.02
N ASP A 161 4.46 -19.43 -7.00
CA ASP A 161 5.34 -18.58 -6.19
C ASP A 161 5.34 -17.13 -6.71
N THR A 162 5.27 -16.94 -8.03
CA THR A 162 5.17 -15.60 -8.63
C THR A 162 3.80 -14.97 -8.34
N LEU A 163 2.71 -15.72 -8.50
CA LEU A 163 1.36 -15.27 -8.18
C LEU A 163 1.23 -14.92 -6.69
N MET A 164 1.76 -15.75 -5.79
CA MET A 164 1.73 -15.46 -4.36
C MET A 164 2.54 -14.21 -3.97
N ARG A 165 3.60 -13.87 -4.71
CA ARG A 165 4.33 -12.61 -4.49
C ARG A 165 3.52 -11.40 -4.92
N PHE A 166 2.82 -11.46 -6.06
CA PHE A 166 1.88 -10.40 -6.45
C PHE A 166 0.73 -10.29 -5.46
N TYR A 167 0.15 -11.42 -5.06
CA TYR A 167 -0.88 -11.48 -4.02
C TYR A 167 -0.42 -10.78 -2.74
N ALA A 168 0.80 -11.06 -2.27
CA ALA A 168 1.38 -10.41 -1.11
C ALA A 168 1.54 -8.88 -1.29
N CYS A 169 1.84 -8.39 -2.50
CA CYS A 169 1.84 -6.93 -2.77
C CYS A 169 0.45 -6.32 -2.57
N GLY A 170 -0.62 -7.00 -3.00
CA GLY A 170 -1.98 -6.49 -2.86
C GLY A 170 -2.46 -6.41 -1.41
N TRP A 171 -2.04 -7.37 -0.58
CA TRP A 171 -2.46 -7.42 0.84
C TRP A 171 -1.54 -6.67 1.79
N ASN A 172 -0.23 -6.59 1.50
CA ASN A 172 0.75 -5.91 2.35
C ASN A 172 1.39 -4.76 1.56
N PRO A 173 0.82 -3.55 1.63
CA PRO A 173 1.33 -2.40 0.89
C PRO A 173 2.71 -1.99 1.42
N ASP A 174 3.63 -1.71 0.50
CA ASP A 174 4.95 -1.19 0.82
C ASP A 174 5.04 0.24 0.27
N PHE A 175 5.36 1.22 1.13
CA PHE A 175 5.59 2.60 0.71
C PHE A 175 6.63 2.72 -0.42
N ARG A 176 7.53 1.74 -0.55
CA ARG A 176 8.51 1.67 -1.65
C ARG A 176 7.89 1.31 -3.00
N GLU A 177 6.72 0.67 -3.01
CA GLU A 177 5.93 0.39 -4.22
C GLU A 177 4.92 1.51 -4.51
N PHE A 178 4.46 2.21 -3.46
CA PHE A 178 3.53 3.34 -3.56
C PHE A 178 4.05 4.44 -4.50
N TRP A 179 5.22 5.00 -4.24
CA TRP A 179 5.75 6.11 -5.03
C TRP A 179 6.01 5.75 -6.50
N PRO A 180 6.59 4.57 -6.82
CA PRO A 180 6.68 4.09 -8.20
C PRO A 180 5.34 3.94 -8.94
N ALA A 181 4.22 3.78 -8.23
CA ALA A 181 2.90 3.67 -8.85
C ALA A 181 2.27 5.05 -9.17
N VAL A 182 2.71 6.14 -8.53
CA VAL A 182 2.18 7.49 -8.77
C VAL A 182 2.30 7.92 -10.24
N PRO A 183 3.42 7.68 -10.96
CA PRO A 183 3.50 7.97 -12.39
C PRO A 183 2.45 7.26 -13.25
N ALA A 184 1.95 6.08 -12.85
CA ALA A 184 0.84 5.44 -13.56
C ALA A 184 -0.48 6.21 -13.35
N GLY A 185 -0.69 6.82 -12.18
CA GLY A 185 -1.82 7.72 -11.94
C GLY A 185 -1.75 8.99 -12.80
N ILE A 186 -0.54 9.55 -12.97
CA ILE A 186 -0.31 10.69 -13.89
C ILE A 186 -0.62 10.27 -15.33
N ALA A 187 -0.08 9.13 -15.77
CA ALA A 187 -0.32 8.60 -17.10
C ALA A 187 -1.82 8.37 -17.37
N TRP A 188 -2.55 7.80 -16.41
CA TRP A 188 -3.98 7.59 -16.52
C TRP A 188 -4.75 8.91 -16.62
N ALA A 189 -4.41 9.91 -15.80
CA ALA A 189 -5.04 11.23 -15.87
C ALA A 189 -4.80 11.89 -17.23
N LEU A 190 -3.54 11.93 -17.69
CA LEU A 190 -3.17 12.47 -19.00
C LEU A 190 -3.88 11.75 -20.15
N ALA A 191 -3.93 10.42 -20.11
CA ALA A 191 -4.61 9.62 -21.13
C ALA A 191 -6.12 9.87 -21.13
N SER A 192 -6.74 9.96 -19.95
CA SER A 192 -8.19 10.20 -19.81
C SER A 192 -8.57 11.62 -20.25
N THR A 193 -7.78 12.63 -19.89
CA THR A 193 -7.98 14.00 -20.38
C THR A 193 -7.73 14.08 -21.88
N GLY A 194 -6.65 13.47 -22.39
CA GLY A 194 -6.35 13.45 -23.83
C GLY A 194 -7.39 12.71 -24.68
N ALA A 195 -8.16 11.81 -24.06
CA ALA A 195 -9.25 11.09 -24.71
C ALA A 195 -10.45 12.01 -25.04
N SER A 196 -10.66 13.08 -24.23
CA SER A 196 -11.76 14.03 -24.35
C SER A 196 -11.85 14.68 -25.74
N THR A 197 -13.02 14.56 -26.37
CA THR A 197 -13.36 15.21 -27.64
C THR A 197 -13.60 16.71 -27.51
N ALA A 198 -13.79 17.23 -26.30
CA ALA A 198 -13.94 18.66 -26.02
C ALA A 198 -12.63 19.45 -26.16
N LEU A 199 -11.47 18.77 -26.15
CA LEU A 199 -10.17 19.40 -26.31
C LEU A 199 -9.74 19.50 -27.78
N PRO A 200 -8.97 20.55 -28.15
CA PRO A 200 -8.35 20.63 -29.48
C PRO A 200 -7.48 19.41 -29.79
N SER A 201 -7.47 18.97 -31.06
CA SER A 201 -6.77 17.76 -31.50
C SER A 201 -5.28 17.73 -31.11
N GLY A 202 -4.59 18.87 -31.19
CA GLY A 202 -3.18 19.00 -30.78
C GLY A 202 -2.96 18.73 -29.29
N TRP A 203 -3.87 19.19 -28.43
CA TRP A 203 -3.82 18.93 -26.98
C TRP A 203 -4.08 17.47 -26.67
N ARG A 204 -5.09 16.88 -27.30
CA ARG A 204 -5.43 15.45 -27.16
C ARG A 204 -4.23 14.56 -27.46
N LEU A 205 -3.61 14.78 -28.61
CA LEU A 205 -2.43 14.02 -29.03
C LEU A 205 -1.24 14.28 -28.08
N GLY A 206 -0.98 15.53 -27.72
CA GLY A 206 0.11 15.90 -26.80
C GLY A 206 -0.02 15.22 -25.44
N LEU A 207 -1.21 15.22 -24.84
CA LEU A 207 -1.50 14.57 -23.56
C LEU A 207 -1.38 13.04 -23.65
N ALA A 208 -1.93 12.43 -24.71
CA ALA A 208 -1.84 10.99 -24.92
C ALA A 208 -0.38 10.53 -25.11
N VAL A 209 0.42 11.27 -25.88
CA VAL A 209 1.85 11.00 -26.07
C VAL A 209 2.63 11.21 -24.77
N ALA A 210 2.31 12.26 -24.01
CA ALA A 210 2.93 12.53 -22.71
C ALA A 210 2.61 11.46 -21.66
N ALA A 211 1.47 10.78 -21.73
CA ALA A 211 1.11 9.69 -20.83
C ALA A 211 2.06 8.47 -20.94
N VAL A 212 2.55 8.17 -22.15
CA VAL A 212 3.40 7.00 -22.44
C VAL A 212 4.68 6.93 -21.58
N PRO A 213 5.53 7.96 -21.53
CA PRO A 213 6.75 7.90 -20.72
C PRO A 213 6.46 7.72 -19.22
N PHE A 214 5.39 8.32 -18.68
CA PHE A 214 5.00 8.11 -17.28
C PHE A 214 4.56 6.68 -17.01
N ALA A 215 3.76 6.08 -17.90
CA ALA A 215 3.35 4.68 -17.80
C ALA A 215 4.57 3.75 -17.85
N LEU A 216 5.46 3.94 -18.82
CA LEU A 216 6.69 3.14 -18.97
C LEU A 216 7.61 3.30 -17.75
N TRP A 217 7.76 4.52 -17.24
CA TRP A 217 8.54 4.76 -16.03
C TRP A 217 7.94 4.04 -14.83
N SER A 218 6.62 4.13 -14.63
CA SER A 218 5.95 3.42 -13.53
C SER A 218 6.19 1.92 -13.60
N VAL A 219 6.00 1.31 -14.79
CA VAL A 219 6.24 -0.13 -15.00
C VAL A 219 7.68 -0.51 -14.64
N VAL A 220 8.68 0.26 -15.11
CA VAL A 220 10.09 0.00 -14.80
C VAL A 220 10.38 0.16 -13.31
N ALA A 221 9.85 1.21 -12.68
CA ALA A 221 10.07 1.52 -11.27
C ALA A 221 9.40 0.47 -10.36
N LEU A 222 8.15 0.09 -10.64
CA LEU A 222 7.42 -0.97 -9.95
C LEU A 222 8.11 -2.31 -10.10
N ARG A 223 8.55 -2.67 -11.32
CA ARG A 223 9.32 -3.89 -11.53
C ARG A 223 10.59 -3.90 -10.68
N ARG A 224 11.32 -2.78 -10.60
CA ARG A 224 12.51 -2.66 -9.76
C ARG A 224 12.15 -2.82 -8.28
N ALA A 225 11.12 -2.13 -7.78
CA ALA A 225 10.65 -2.24 -6.40
C ALA A 225 10.26 -3.68 -6.06
N TRP A 226 9.49 -4.34 -6.92
CA TRP A 226 9.07 -5.74 -6.77
C TRP A 226 10.28 -6.69 -6.72
N THR A 227 11.24 -6.55 -7.64
CA THR A 227 12.46 -7.36 -7.60
C THR A 227 13.29 -7.10 -6.35
N TRP A 228 13.32 -5.86 -5.86
CA TRP A 228 14.05 -5.53 -4.64
C TRP A 228 13.41 -6.20 -3.42
N ARG A 229 12.07 -6.21 -3.35
CA ARG A 229 11.29 -6.84 -2.27
C ARG A 229 11.50 -8.35 -2.20
N PHE A 230 11.39 -9.07 -3.33
CA PHE A 230 11.39 -10.54 -3.33
C PHE A 230 12.72 -11.19 -3.76
N HIS A 231 13.64 -10.42 -4.33
CA HIS A 231 14.93 -10.91 -4.82
C HIS A 231 16.10 -10.13 -4.23
N ARG A 232 15.95 -9.62 -3.01
CA ARG A 232 16.95 -8.80 -2.31
C ARG A 232 18.36 -9.40 -2.34
N GLU A 233 18.49 -10.71 -2.15
CA GLU A 233 19.79 -11.40 -2.22
C GLU A 233 20.39 -11.39 -3.63
N ARG A 234 19.59 -11.65 -4.66
CA ARG A 234 20.04 -11.58 -6.06
C ARG A 234 20.37 -10.14 -6.46
N ALA A 235 19.58 -9.16 -5.98
CA ALA A 235 19.85 -7.75 -6.20
C ALA A 235 21.15 -7.30 -5.51
N ARG A 236 21.41 -7.77 -4.28
CA ARG A 236 22.67 -7.55 -3.55
C ARG A 236 23.85 -8.17 -4.30
N LEU A 237 23.73 -9.41 -4.77
CA LEU A 237 24.78 -10.08 -5.55
C LEU A 237 25.02 -9.38 -6.90
N ALA A 238 23.97 -8.94 -7.59
CA ALA A 238 24.11 -8.19 -8.84
C ALA A 238 24.76 -6.82 -8.65
N ALA A 239 24.40 -6.10 -7.58
CA ALA A 239 25.04 -4.85 -7.19
C ALA A 239 26.51 -5.06 -6.83
N ARG A 240 26.82 -6.11 -6.04
CA ARG A 240 28.19 -6.50 -5.70
C ARG A 240 29.02 -6.81 -6.96
N ARG A 241 28.49 -7.59 -7.91
CA ARG A 241 29.17 -7.87 -9.19
C ARG A 241 29.34 -6.64 -10.08
N ARG A 242 28.48 -5.61 -9.97
CA ARG A 242 28.68 -4.34 -10.67
C ARG A 242 29.78 -3.51 -10.01
N LEU A 243 29.80 -3.49 -8.68
CA LEU A 243 30.86 -2.85 -7.90
C LEU A 243 32.21 -3.54 -8.08
N GLU A 244 32.25 -4.87 -8.22
CA GLU A 244 33.48 -5.61 -8.55
C GLU A 244 33.95 -5.27 -9.98
N ARG A 245 33.04 -5.22 -10.97
CA ARG A 245 33.36 -4.81 -12.35
C ARG A 245 33.77 -3.35 -12.51
N HIS A 246 33.24 -2.45 -11.68
CA HIS A 246 33.66 -1.04 -11.63
C HIS A 246 34.76 -0.79 -10.59
N GLY A 247 35.06 -1.80 -9.76
CA GLY A 247 36.00 -1.77 -8.64
C GLY A 247 37.45 -1.83 -9.07
N ASP A 248 37.73 -2.22 -10.31
CA ASP A 248 39.03 -1.98 -10.93
C ASP A 248 39.31 -0.47 -11.11
N ARG A 249 38.27 0.40 -11.12
CA ARG A 249 38.41 1.87 -11.08
C ARG A 249 38.17 2.48 -9.70
N TYR A 250 37.38 1.82 -8.86
CA TYR A 250 37.20 2.19 -7.45
C TYR A 250 37.95 1.20 -6.55
N ARG A 251 39.28 1.14 -6.72
CA ARG A 251 40.14 0.63 -5.65
C ARG A 251 40.01 1.64 -4.50
N MET A 252 39.05 1.41 -3.61
CA MET A 252 39.02 2.06 -2.30
C MET A 252 40.40 1.80 -1.70
N ASP A 253 41.24 2.84 -1.70
CA ASP A 253 42.50 2.81 -1.00
C ASP A 253 42.18 2.39 0.45
N PRO A 254 42.68 1.24 0.94
CA PRO A 254 42.38 0.76 2.29
C PRO A 254 42.78 1.76 3.38
N ARG A 255 43.50 2.84 3.01
CA ARG A 255 43.84 3.98 3.88
C ARG A 255 42.71 5.00 4.07
N VAL A 256 41.61 4.92 3.33
CA VAL A 256 40.45 5.83 3.44
C VAL A 256 39.18 5.09 3.89
N VAL A 257 39.34 3.99 4.63
CA VAL A 257 38.33 3.64 5.62
C VAL A 257 38.46 4.71 6.69
N ARG A 258 37.47 5.61 6.77
CA ARG A 258 37.31 6.58 7.86
C ARG A 258 37.22 5.82 9.19
N THR A 259 38.36 5.43 9.74
CA THR A 259 38.57 5.24 11.16
C THR A 259 38.33 6.61 11.78
N ARG A 260 37.08 6.91 12.13
CA ARG A 260 36.84 7.82 13.24
C ARG A 260 37.46 7.09 14.44
N PRO A 261 38.53 7.57 15.07
CA PRO A 261 38.99 7.00 16.32
C PRO A 261 37.87 7.25 17.33
N GLN A 262 37.01 6.26 17.54
CA GLN A 262 36.13 6.25 18.69
C GLN A 262 37.04 6.04 19.89
N SER A 263 37.31 7.13 20.60
CA SER A 263 37.97 7.13 21.91
C SER A 263 37.32 6.05 22.79
N SER A 264 38.11 5.47 23.70
CA SER A 264 37.61 4.53 24.70
C SER A 264 36.40 5.10 25.45
N GLU A 265 36.40 6.41 25.70
CA GLU A 265 35.30 7.16 26.31
C GLU A 265 34.01 7.12 25.48
N HIS A 266 34.09 7.28 24.16
CA HIS A 266 32.90 7.22 23.32
C HIS A 266 32.30 5.80 23.27
N ARG A 267 33.14 4.76 23.30
CA ARG A 267 32.67 3.37 23.40
C ARG A 267 32.02 3.10 24.75
N ALA A 268 32.64 3.55 25.84
CA ALA A 268 32.08 3.44 27.18
C ALA A 268 30.74 4.18 27.31
N GLY A 269 30.61 5.37 26.70
CA GLY A 269 29.35 6.12 26.67
C GLY A 269 28.22 5.38 25.95
N VAL A 270 28.51 4.83 24.76
CA VAL A 270 27.51 4.06 23.98
C VAL A 270 27.15 2.75 24.67
N GLU A 271 28.09 2.09 25.34
CA GLU A 271 27.83 0.88 26.13
C GLU A 271 26.99 1.18 27.38
N ALA A 272 27.26 2.28 28.08
CA ALA A 272 26.47 2.75 29.20
C ALA A 272 25.04 3.11 28.78
N GLU A 273 24.87 3.79 27.65
CA GLU A 273 23.55 4.15 27.10
C GLU A 273 22.75 2.90 26.69
N ARG A 274 23.42 1.90 26.10
CA ARG A 274 22.81 0.60 25.78
C ARG A 274 22.45 -0.20 27.03
N ALA A 275 23.26 -0.14 28.10
CA ALA A 275 22.95 -0.80 29.36
C ALA A 275 21.74 -0.14 30.05
N ALA A 276 21.70 1.19 30.09
CA ALA A 276 20.56 1.94 30.61
C ALA A 276 19.27 1.66 29.84
N SER A 277 19.36 1.59 28.50
CA SER A 277 18.22 1.24 27.64
C SER A 277 17.70 -0.17 27.90
N ARG A 278 18.58 -1.15 28.14
CA ARG A 278 18.17 -2.53 28.49
C ARG A 278 17.46 -2.60 29.83
N VAL A 279 17.98 -1.93 30.86
CA VAL A 279 17.34 -1.87 32.19
C VAL A 279 15.96 -1.20 32.10
N ALA A 280 15.84 -0.12 31.32
CA ALA A 280 14.56 0.54 31.10
C ALA A 280 13.56 -0.37 30.35
N GLN A 281 14.04 -1.15 29.39
CA GLN A 281 13.23 -2.09 28.62
C GLN A 281 12.79 -3.29 29.46
N ASP A 282 13.69 -3.87 30.27
CA ASP A 282 13.37 -4.97 31.19
C ASP A 282 12.32 -4.54 32.22
N ARG A 283 12.43 -3.32 32.75
CA ARG A 283 11.45 -2.73 33.68
C ARG A 283 10.08 -2.50 33.04
N LEU A 284 10.01 -2.31 31.73
CA LEU A 284 8.74 -2.21 31.00
C LEU A 284 8.12 -3.58 30.74
N THR A 285 8.95 -4.60 30.52
CA THR A 285 8.50 -5.98 30.29
C THR A 285 8.21 -6.77 31.57
N SER A 286 8.71 -6.31 32.72
CA SER A 286 8.46 -6.91 34.03
C SER A 286 7.23 -6.34 34.76
N LEU A 287 6.50 -5.41 34.13
CA LEU A 287 5.30 -4.84 34.75
C LEU A 287 4.20 -5.90 34.82
N THR A 288 3.67 -6.10 36.01
CA THR A 288 2.46 -6.88 36.23
C THR A 288 1.24 -6.19 35.61
N SER A 289 0.19 -6.95 35.32
CA SER A 289 -1.05 -6.41 34.71
C SER A 289 -1.64 -5.26 35.52
N ASP A 290 -1.49 -5.30 36.84
CA ASP A 290 -2.02 -4.30 37.77
C ASP A 290 -1.21 -3.00 37.71
N GLU A 291 0.13 -3.09 37.65
CA GLU A 291 1.02 -1.93 37.48
C GLU A 291 0.81 -1.22 36.13
N ILE A 292 0.47 -1.98 35.08
CA ILE A 292 0.09 -1.41 33.77
C ILE A 292 -1.25 -0.64 33.91
N GLY A 293 -2.21 -1.19 34.66
CA GLY A 293 -3.48 -0.56 34.97
C GLY A 293 -3.32 0.78 35.70
N GLU A 294 -2.58 0.79 36.82
CA GLU A 294 -2.33 1.99 37.62
C GLU A 294 -1.64 3.10 36.81
N ARG A 295 -0.68 2.73 35.95
CA ARG A 295 0.05 3.68 35.12
C ARG A 295 -0.85 4.29 34.04
N ARG A 296 -1.76 3.50 33.47
CA ARG A 296 -2.76 3.99 32.51
C ARG A 296 -3.72 4.98 33.16
N GLU A 297 -4.18 4.69 34.37
CA GLU A 297 -5.02 5.61 35.14
C GLU A 297 -4.29 6.90 35.54
N ALA A 298 -3.02 6.82 35.92
CA ALA A 298 -2.21 8.00 36.24
C ALA A 298 -2.06 8.92 35.00
N VAL A 299 -1.86 8.35 33.81
CA VAL A 299 -1.79 9.11 32.55
C VAL A 299 -3.13 9.75 32.21
N LEU A 300 -4.25 9.06 32.42
CA LEU A 300 -5.59 9.61 32.21
C LEU A 300 -5.86 10.78 33.16
N ARG A 301 -5.57 10.62 34.46
CA ARG A 301 -5.67 11.69 35.47
C ARG A 301 -4.80 12.90 35.11
N ALA A 302 -3.57 12.67 34.64
CA ALA A 302 -2.68 13.75 34.22
C ALA A 302 -3.20 14.48 32.97
N ARG A 303 -3.86 13.77 32.04
CA ARG A 303 -4.47 14.35 30.84
C ARG A 303 -5.72 15.16 31.18
N GLU A 304 -6.51 14.70 32.14
CA GLU A 304 -7.68 15.44 32.66
C GLU A 304 -7.27 16.72 33.37
N ARG A 305 -6.23 16.69 34.21
CA ARG A 305 -5.67 17.91 34.84
C ARG A 305 -5.24 18.94 33.81
N ARG A 306 -4.51 18.52 32.77
CA ARG A 306 -4.10 19.44 31.68
C ARG A 306 -5.28 20.02 30.91
N ARG A 307 -6.38 19.28 30.76
CA ARG A 307 -7.60 19.80 30.13
C ARG A 307 -8.32 20.81 31.03
N ALA A 308 -8.38 20.55 32.33
CA ALA A 308 -8.96 21.47 33.31
C ALA A 308 -8.15 22.77 33.41
N GLU A 309 -6.82 22.68 33.44
CA GLU A 309 -5.91 23.83 33.47
C GLU A 309 -5.94 24.62 32.14
N GLY A 310 -5.99 23.92 30.99
CA GLY A 310 -6.09 24.54 29.67
C GLY A 310 -7.43 25.24 29.41
N GLY A 311 -8.53 24.75 30.00
CA GLY A 311 -9.84 25.39 29.93
C GLY A 311 -9.93 26.69 30.75
N ALA A 312 -9.20 26.78 31.87
CA ALA A 312 -9.22 27.96 32.73
C ALA A 312 -8.47 29.17 32.14
N HIS A 313 -7.50 28.97 31.24
CA HIS A 313 -6.77 30.04 30.56
C HIS A 313 -7.45 30.55 29.26
N GLY A 314 -8.41 29.79 28.70
CA GLY A 314 -9.12 30.19 27.48
C GLY A 314 -10.29 31.17 27.69
N GLY A 315 -10.81 31.28 28.92
CA GLY A 315 -12.03 32.06 29.21
C GLY A 315 -11.85 33.56 29.49
N ARG A 316 -10.62 34.08 29.57
CA ARG A 316 -10.35 35.50 29.93
C ARG A 316 -10.06 36.44 28.75
N ARG A 317 -10.10 35.96 27.49
CA ARG A 317 -9.79 36.78 26.30
C ARG A 317 -10.98 37.15 25.40
N ALA A 318 -12.20 36.80 25.78
CA ALA A 318 -13.41 37.05 24.96
C ALA A 318 -14.35 38.09 25.60
N GLY A 319 -13.82 39.21 26.08
CA GLY A 319 -14.62 40.28 26.66
C GLY A 319 -13.92 41.62 26.57
N GLY A 320 -14.13 42.33 25.45
CA GLY A 320 -13.69 43.70 25.26
C GLY A 320 -13.10 43.88 23.88
N ASP A 321 -13.92 44.34 22.92
CA ASP A 321 -13.68 45.60 22.18
C ASP A 321 -14.82 45.82 21.15
N ASP A 322 -16.02 46.20 21.63
CA ASP A 322 -17.06 46.78 20.76
C ASP A 322 -17.16 48.27 21.10
N GLY A 323 -16.19 49.02 20.56
CA GLY A 323 -16.09 50.47 20.67
C GLY A 323 -15.92 51.11 19.29
N GLU A 324 -16.94 51.87 18.89
CA GLU A 324 -16.86 53.04 18.02
C GLU A 324 -16.16 52.93 16.66
N ARG A 325 -16.95 53.08 15.58
CA ARG A 325 -16.66 54.03 14.48
C ARG A 325 -17.89 54.34 13.65
N GLY A 326 -18.27 55.61 13.67
CA GLY A 326 -19.36 56.19 12.89
C GLY A 326 -18.93 56.72 11.52
N ARG A 327 -19.97 57.04 10.73
CA ARG A 327 -20.10 58.07 9.67
C ARG A 327 -19.12 58.07 8.49
N ALA A 328 -19.66 58.06 7.27
CA ALA A 328 -19.96 59.28 6.49
C ALA A 328 -20.20 58.98 4.98
N GLY A 329 -21.10 59.77 4.35
CA GLY A 329 -21.23 59.96 2.89
C GLY A 329 -21.98 58.82 2.16
N GLU A 330 -22.80 59.03 1.14
CA GLU A 330 -22.75 60.07 0.12
C GLU A 330 -24.08 60.10 -0.65
N THR A 331 -24.46 61.30 -1.06
CA THR A 331 -25.70 61.72 -1.71
C THR A 331 -25.75 61.43 -3.21
N ALA A 332 -26.97 61.15 -3.69
CA ALA A 332 -27.67 61.40 -4.97
C ALA A 332 -26.94 62.02 -6.19
N PRO A 333 -27.49 61.87 -7.41
CA PRO A 333 -28.66 62.69 -7.81
C PRO A 333 -29.96 61.92 -8.08
#